data_AF-A0A970DR89-F1
#
_entry.id   AF-A0A970DR89-F1
#
_cell.length_a   1.000
_cell.length_b   1.000
_cell.length_c   1.000
_cell.angle_alpha   90.00
_cell.angle_beta   90.00
_cell.angle_gamma   90.00
#
_symmetry.space_group_name_H-M   'P 1'
#
loop_
_entity.id
_entity.type
_entity.pdbx_description
1 polymer ?
#
loop_
_entity_poly.entity_id
_entity_poly.type
_entity_poly.pdbx_seq_one_letter_code
_entity_poly.pdbx_strand_id
1 'polypeptide(L)'
;KLAPETRMHGVLVDVYGIGILITGESGIGKSESALELIKRGHRLVADDAVDIKEVDGVLMGTSPFITFGMMEVRGMGIIDVPALYGLSSIQDTKAIDFVISLEQWKPDANYDRLGVDNEYIEILGVPTRKIVVPIRPGRNVAVIIEAAAVNYRYSLMSKESPIDTISKRVAIVNKENEQKRY
;
A
#
# COMPACT_ATOMS: atom_id res chain seq x y z
N LYS A 1 -24.94 -19.47 -0.58
CA LYS A 1 -23.58 -19.93 -0.95
C LYS A 1 -22.62 -19.12 -0.10
N LEU A 2 -21.68 -19.75 0.64
CA LEU A 2 -20.69 -18.99 1.42
C LEU A 2 -19.79 -18.22 0.45
N ALA A 3 -19.42 -16.99 0.80
CA ALA A 3 -18.58 -16.15 -0.06
C ALA A 3 -17.16 -16.77 -0.18
N PRO A 4 -16.48 -16.64 -1.34
CA PRO A 4 -15.13 -17.16 -1.53
C PRO A 4 -14.13 -16.58 -0.52
N GLU A 5 -13.21 -17.40 -0.02
CA GLU A 5 -12.22 -17.03 0.99
C GLU A 5 -10.82 -17.56 0.63
N THR A 6 -9.79 -16.82 0.97
CA THR A 6 -8.37 -17.21 0.86
C THR A 6 -7.56 -16.59 2.00
N ARG A 7 -6.33 -17.07 2.19
CA ARG A 7 -5.36 -16.47 3.12
C ARG A 7 -4.10 -16.09 2.37
N MET A 8 -3.63 -14.86 2.57
CA MET A 8 -2.38 -14.38 1.97
C MET A 8 -1.36 -14.04 3.07
N HIS A 9 -0.08 -14.31 2.78
CA HIS A 9 1.01 -13.80 3.61
C HIS A 9 1.26 -12.32 3.30
N GLY A 10 1.26 -11.48 4.32
CA GLY A 10 1.37 -10.04 4.16
C GLY A 10 0.88 -9.29 5.38
N VAL A 11 0.81 -7.97 5.25
CA VAL A 11 0.37 -7.07 6.31
C VAL A 11 -0.71 -6.17 5.77
N LEU A 12 -1.90 -6.16 6.37
CA LEU A 12 -2.99 -5.30 5.98
C LEU A 12 -3.08 -4.11 6.95
N VAL A 13 -3.04 -2.91 6.40
CA VAL A 13 -3.12 -1.66 7.15
C VAL A 13 -4.21 -0.74 6.60
N ASP A 14 -4.79 0.08 7.47
CA ASP A 14 -5.62 1.22 7.08
C ASP A 14 -4.81 2.51 7.20
N VAL A 15 -4.51 3.12 6.04
CA VAL A 15 -3.73 4.35 5.91
C VAL A 15 -4.64 5.44 5.34
N TYR A 16 -4.96 6.44 6.15
CA TYR A 16 -5.88 7.54 5.77
C TYR A 16 -7.27 7.08 5.26
N GLY A 17 -7.77 5.95 5.74
CA GLY A 17 -9.04 5.38 5.28
C GLY A 17 -8.90 4.44 4.08
N ILE A 18 -7.68 4.19 3.59
CA ILE A 18 -7.40 3.31 2.46
C ILE A 18 -6.77 2.01 2.96
N GLY A 19 -7.38 0.87 2.63
CA GLY A 19 -6.87 -0.45 2.98
C GLY A 19 -5.80 -0.91 2.01
N ILE A 20 -4.60 -1.13 2.54
CA ILE A 20 -3.42 -1.47 1.75
C ILE A 20 -2.88 -2.81 2.22
N LEU A 21 -2.89 -3.81 1.32
CA LEU A 21 -2.23 -5.08 1.56
C LEU A 21 -0.76 -4.96 1.15
N ILE A 22 0.13 -5.03 2.12
CA ILE A 22 1.59 -4.99 1.93
C ILE A 22 2.10 -6.42 1.80
N THR A 23 2.70 -6.74 0.66
CA THR A 23 3.29 -8.05 0.35
C THR A 23 4.78 -7.90 0.07
N GLY A 24 5.48 -9.03 -0.03
CA GLY A 24 6.93 -9.08 -0.25
C GLY A 24 7.58 -10.24 0.49
N GLU A 25 8.85 -10.51 0.18
CA GLU A 25 9.60 -11.61 0.77
C GLU A 25 9.72 -11.48 2.31
N SER A 26 9.99 -12.60 2.98
CA SER A 26 10.22 -12.59 4.43
C SER A 26 11.45 -11.76 4.78
N GLY A 27 11.33 -10.89 5.79
CA GLY A 27 12.42 -10.01 6.22
C GLY A 27 12.68 -8.78 5.34
N ILE A 28 11.84 -8.50 4.34
CA ILE A 28 11.95 -7.27 3.52
C ILE A 28 11.60 -5.98 4.29
N GLY A 29 10.95 -6.10 5.46
CA GLY A 29 10.55 -4.96 6.29
C GLY A 29 9.04 -4.67 6.35
N LYS A 30 8.17 -5.66 6.07
CA LYS A 30 6.71 -5.45 6.05
C LYS A 30 6.17 -4.99 7.40
N SER A 31 6.45 -5.78 8.45
CA SER A 31 5.97 -5.53 9.81
C SER A 31 6.62 -4.28 10.42
N GLU A 32 7.90 -4.02 10.14
CA GLU A 32 8.58 -2.79 10.56
C GLU A 32 7.98 -1.54 9.91
N SER A 33 7.60 -1.62 8.63
CA SER A 33 6.90 -0.52 7.94
C SER A 33 5.51 -0.29 8.53
N ALA A 34 4.78 -1.37 8.84
CA ALA A 34 3.48 -1.29 9.49
C ALA A 34 3.57 -0.70 10.90
N LEU A 35 4.58 -1.08 11.69
CA LEU A 35 4.85 -0.51 13.00
C LEU A 35 5.09 1.00 12.94
N GLU A 36 5.85 1.46 11.94
CA GLU A 36 6.06 2.89 11.73
C GLU A 36 4.76 3.61 11.32
N LEU A 37 3.93 2.99 10.47
CA LEU A 37 2.61 3.52 10.12
C LEU A 37 1.70 3.65 11.35
N ILE A 38 1.68 2.64 12.23
CA ILE A 38 0.92 2.66 13.49
C ILE A 38 1.37 3.83 14.36
N LYS A 39 2.69 4.02 14.51
CA LYS A 39 3.25 5.16 15.26
C LYS A 39 2.84 6.52 14.67
N ARG A 40 2.54 6.58 13.37
CA ARG A 40 2.05 7.78 12.66
C ARG A 40 0.53 7.95 12.72
N GLY A 41 -0.19 7.07 13.44
CA GLY A 41 -1.63 7.15 13.65
C GLY A 41 -2.47 6.31 12.70
N HIS A 42 -1.85 5.43 11.91
CA HIS A 42 -2.55 4.46 11.06
C HIS A 42 -2.91 3.20 11.84
N ARG A 43 -3.70 2.31 11.22
CA ARG A 43 -4.25 1.15 11.93
C ARG A 43 -3.78 -0.15 11.32
N LEU A 44 -3.43 -1.11 12.18
CA LEU A 44 -3.18 -2.49 11.80
C LEU A 44 -4.50 -3.24 11.68
N VAL A 45 -4.66 -3.99 10.59
CA VAL A 45 -5.78 -4.93 10.43
C VAL A 45 -5.28 -6.35 10.67
N ALA A 46 -4.15 -6.71 10.06
CA ALA A 46 -3.54 -8.02 10.19
C ALA A 46 -2.03 -7.95 9.91
N ASP A 47 -1.23 -8.74 10.64
CA ASP A 47 0.20 -8.97 10.40
C ASP A 47 0.44 -10.46 10.10
N ASP A 48 1.47 -10.76 9.30
CA ASP A 48 1.88 -12.08 8.79
C ASP A 48 0.85 -12.83 7.91
N ALA A 49 -0.39 -12.95 8.36
CA ALA A 49 -1.46 -13.67 7.67
C ALA A 49 -2.73 -12.81 7.60
N VAL A 50 -3.26 -12.66 6.38
CA VAL A 50 -4.49 -11.90 6.11
C VAL A 50 -5.54 -12.85 5.56
N ASP A 51 -6.64 -13.00 6.30
CA ASP A 51 -7.83 -13.72 5.86
C ASP A 51 -8.66 -12.79 4.97
N ILE A 52 -8.86 -13.18 3.71
CA ILE A 52 -9.50 -12.37 2.68
C ILE A 52 -10.77 -13.08 2.21
N LYS A 53 -11.86 -12.33 2.17
CA LYS A 53 -13.15 -12.77 1.66
C LYS A 53 -13.62 -11.86 0.54
N GLU A 54 -14.18 -12.42 -0.51
CA GLU A 54 -14.83 -11.66 -1.58
C GLU A 54 -16.33 -11.51 -1.24
N VAL A 55 -16.82 -10.27 -1.20
CA VAL A 55 -18.22 -9.93 -0.96
C VAL A 55 -18.65 -8.88 -1.97
N ASP A 56 -19.52 -9.26 -2.90
CA ASP A 56 -20.10 -8.38 -3.94
C ASP A 56 -19.03 -7.61 -4.75
N GLY A 57 -17.93 -8.30 -5.09
CA GLY A 57 -16.80 -7.76 -5.84
C GLY A 57 -15.77 -7.01 -4.98
N VAL A 58 -15.98 -6.93 -3.66
CA VAL A 58 -15.06 -6.25 -2.72
C VAL A 58 -14.28 -7.29 -1.91
N LEU A 59 -12.97 -7.11 -1.86
CA LEU A 59 -12.07 -7.93 -1.04
C LEU A 59 -12.04 -7.37 0.39
N MET A 60 -12.59 -8.10 1.34
CA MET A 60 -12.58 -7.78 2.76
C MET A 60 -11.49 -8.58 3.46
N GLY A 61 -10.51 -7.88 4.04
CA GLY A 61 -9.42 -8.47 4.81
C GLY A 61 -9.67 -8.41 6.32
N THR A 62 -9.19 -9.42 7.04
CA THR A 62 -9.24 -9.58 8.50
C THR A 62 -7.98 -10.31 8.99
N SER A 63 -7.71 -10.26 10.28
CA SER A 63 -6.68 -11.08 10.91
C SER A 63 -7.25 -12.40 11.42
N PRO A 64 -6.48 -13.51 11.38
CA PRO A 64 -6.82 -14.70 12.13
C PRO A 64 -7.03 -14.39 13.61
N PHE A 65 -8.07 -14.96 14.23
CA PHE A 65 -8.43 -14.67 15.63
C PHE A 65 -7.27 -14.81 16.62
N ILE A 66 -6.41 -15.81 16.41
CA ILE A 66 -5.28 -16.11 17.31
C ILE A 66 -4.21 -15.00 17.30
N THR A 67 -4.00 -14.34 16.16
CA THR A 67 -2.95 -13.34 15.96
C THR A 67 -3.50 -11.91 15.89
N PHE A 68 -4.79 -11.72 16.15
CA PHE A 68 -5.41 -10.41 16.12
C PHE A 68 -4.73 -9.42 17.08
N GLY A 69 -4.32 -8.26 16.55
CA GLY A 69 -3.61 -7.23 17.31
C GLY A 69 -2.16 -7.59 17.70
N MET A 70 -1.66 -8.76 17.29
CA MET A 70 -0.29 -9.20 17.57
C MET A 70 0.60 -8.93 16.36
N MET A 71 1.87 -8.59 16.61
CA MET A 71 2.86 -8.35 15.56
C MET A 71 4.21 -8.93 15.97
N GLU A 72 4.92 -9.59 15.04
CA GLU A 72 6.32 -9.99 15.26
C GLU A 72 7.26 -8.83 14.93
N VAL A 73 8.11 -8.46 15.90
CA VAL A 73 9.14 -7.44 15.71
C VAL A 73 10.49 -8.08 16.01
N ARG A 74 11.33 -8.17 14.98
CA ARG A 74 12.65 -8.79 15.11
C ARG A 74 13.50 -8.12 16.19
N GLY A 75 14.06 -8.94 17.08
CA GLY A 75 14.83 -8.49 18.24
C GLY A 75 13.98 -8.10 19.46
N MET A 76 12.66 -7.95 19.30
CA MET A 76 11.72 -7.71 20.40
C MET A 76 10.78 -8.90 20.66
N GLY A 77 10.56 -9.76 19.67
CA GLY A 77 9.59 -10.84 19.72
C GLY A 77 8.19 -10.37 19.34
N ILE A 78 7.16 -11.11 19.79
CA ILE A 78 5.76 -10.76 19.54
C ILE A 78 5.36 -9.62 20.48
N ILE A 79 4.73 -8.60 19.93
CA ILE A 79 4.17 -7.46 20.67
C ILE A 79 2.65 -7.41 20.56
N ASP A 80 2.01 -6.90 21.61
CA ASP A 80 0.60 -6.56 21.63
C ASP A 80 0.44 -5.09 21.21
N VAL A 81 -0.01 -4.88 19.97
CA VAL A 81 -0.17 -3.54 19.37
C VAL A 81 -1.19 -2.69 20.14
N PRO A 82 -2.42 -3.15 20.44
CA PRO A 82 -3.38 -2.34 21.18
C PRO A 82 -2.95 -2.02 22.62
N ALA A 83 -2.19 -2.90 23.28
CA ALA A 83 -1.63 -2.60 24.60
C ALA A 83 -0.58 -1.49 24.57
N LEU A 84 0.21 -1.41 23.48
CA LEU A 84 1.30 -0.43 23.35
C LEU A 84 0.86 0.89 22.72
N TYR A 85 -0.06 0.86 21.76
CA TYR A 85 -0.45 2.00 20.93
C TYR A 85 -1.95 2.38 21.06
N GLY A 86 -2.68 1.68 21.94
CA GLY A 86 -4.10 1.92 22.22
C GLY A 86 -5.05 1.22 21.24
N LEU A 87 -6.30 1.03 21.65
CA LEU A 87 -7.32 0.31 20.84
C LEU A 87 -7.59 0.95 19.48
N SER A 88 -7.34 2.26 19.32
CA SER A 88 -7.49 2.95 18.04
C SER A 88 -6.43 2.57 17.01
N SER A 89 -5.36 1.88 17.40
CA SER A 89 -4.27 1.44 16.52
C SER A 89 -4.57 0.15 15.73
N ILE A 90 -5.71 -0.49 16.01
CA ILE A 90 -6.16 -1.71 15.34
C ILE A 90 -7.52 -1.51 14.67
N GLN A 91 -7.84 -2.39 13.74
CA GLN A 91 -9.14 -2.45 13.08
C GLN A 91 -9.48 -3.90 12.70
N ASP A 92 -10.67 -4.37 13.07
CA ASP A 92 -11.10 -5.77 12.88
C ASP A 92 -11.15 -6.20 11.41
N THR A 93 -11.64 -5.32 10.54
CA THR A 93 -11.83 -5.62 9.12
C THR A 93 -11.62 -4.38 8.25
N LYS A 94 -11.07 -4.58 7.05
CA LYS A 94 -10.84 -3.51 6.08
C LYS A 94 -10.94 -4.02 4.65
N ALA A 95 -11.60 -3.25 3.79
CA ALA A 95 -11.57 -3.50 2.35
C ALA A 95 -10.16 -3.28 1.80
N ILE A 96 -9.69 -4.16 0.92
CA ILE A 96 -8.39 -4.04 0.26
C ILE A 96 -8.57 -3.20 -0.99
N ASP A 97 -8.12 -1.95 -0.95
CA ASP A 97 -8.23 -1.01 -2.06
C ASP A 97 -7.14 -1.24 -3.11
N PHE A 98 -5.91 -1.55 -2.66
CA PHE A 98 -4.79 -1.93 -3.52
C PHE A 98 -3.68 -2.67 -2.75
N VAL A 99 -2.74 -3.24 -3.51
CA VAL A 99 -1.59 -3.99 -3.00
C VAL A 99 -0.31 -3.17 -3.19
N ILE A 100 0.55 -3.15 -2.18
CA ILE A 100 1.93 -2.70 -2.30
C ILE A 100 2.85 -3.92 -2.16
N SER A 101 3.62 -4.23 -3.21
CA SER A 101 4.60 -5.30 -3.22
C SER A 101 5.99 -4.72 -2.95
N LEU A 102 6.57 -5.03 -1.79
CA LEU A 102 7.94 -4.65 -1.45
C LEU A 102 8.90 -5.64 -2.10
N GLU A 103 9.85 -5.13 -2.87
CA GLU A 103 10.86 -5.94 -3.55
C GLU A 103 12.26 -5.45 -3.25
N GLN A 104 13.22 -6.37 -3.15
CA GLN A 104 14.61 -5.98 -3.01
C GLN A 104 15.04 -5.25 -4.29
N TRP A 105 15.66 -4.08 -4.13
CA TRP A 105 16.10 -3.34 -5.29
C TRP A 105 17.16 -4.12 -6.09
N LYS A 106 16.96 -4.20 -7.41
CA LYS A 106 17.91 -4.79 -8.36
C LYS A 106 18.42 -3.72 -9.34
N PRO A 107 19.74 -3.68 -9.65
CA PRO A 107 20.32 -2.75 -10.62
C PRO A 107 19.64 -2.77 -11.98
N ASP A 108 19.30 -3.98 -12.43
CA ASP A 108 18.79 -4.21 -13.79
C ASP A 108 17.25 -4.21 -13.87
N ALA A 109 16.56 -4.01 -12.75
CA ALA A 109 15.10 -3.95 -12.74
C ALA A 109 14.61 -2.58 -13.21
N ASN A 110 13.70 -2.60 -14.19
CA ASN A 110 13.01 -1.41 -14.67
C ASN A 110 11.80 -1.13 -13.77
N TYR A 111 12.00 -0.27 -12.77
CA TYR A 111 10.90 0.20 -11.92
C TYR A 111 10.20 1.39 -12.58
N ASP A 112 8.87 1.40 -12.52
CA ASP A 112 8.07 2.52 -12.99
C ASP A 112 8.45 3.81 -12.24
N ARG A 113 8.90 4.81 -13.00
CA ARG A 113 9.31 6.13 -12.49
C ARG A 113 8.23 7.19 -12.63
N LEU A 114 7.21 6.90 -13.44
CA LEU A 114 6.22 7.87 -13.89
C LEU A 114 4.81 7.53 -13.39
N GLY A 115 4.60 6.32 -12.85
CA GLY A 115 3.31 5.87 -12.34
C GLY A 115 2.31 5.52 -13.45
N VAL A 116 2.82 5.16 -14.63
CA VAL A 116 2.04 4.81 -15.84
C VAL A 116 1.78 3.32 -15.94
N ASP A 117 2.60 2.50 -15.29
CA ASP A 117 2.46 1.05 -15.34
C ASP A 117 1.35 0.64 -14.39
N ASN A 118 0.23 0.23 -14.95
CA ASN A 118 -0.90 -0.30 -14.20
C ASN A 118 -0.73 -1.81 -14.02
N GLU A 119 0.04 -2.19 -12.99
CA GLU A 119 0.09 -3.58 -12.55
C GLU A 119 -1.18 -3.95 -11.75
N TYR A 120 -1.64 -5.18 -11.93
CA TYR A 120 -2.74 -5.77 -11.16
C TYR A 120 -2.35 -7.17 -10.69
N ILE A 121 -2.90 -7.56 -9.56
CA ILE A 121 -2.91 -8.93 -9.05
C ILE A 121 -4.36 -9.40 -8.92
N GLU A 122 -4.64 -10.64 -9.29
CA GLU A 122 -5.95 -11.24 -9.08
C GLU A 122 -6.00 -11.90 -7.69
N ILE A 123 -6.99 -11.52 -6.89
CA ILE A 123 -7.28 -12.13 -5.59
C ILE A 123 -8.74 -12.55 -5.61
N LEU A 124 -9.03 -13.86 -5.48
CA LEU A 124 -10.39 -14.40 -5.55
C LEU A 124 -11.18 -13.96 -6.81
N GLY A 125 -10.50 -13.80 -7.96
CA GLY A 125 -11.12 -13.32 -9.20
C GLY A 125 -11.31 -11.80 -9.29
N VAL A 126 -10.91 -11.04 -8.27
CA VAL A 126 -11.00 -9.57 -8.26
C VAL A 126 -9.64 -8.98 -8.69
N PRO A 127 -9.58 -8.24 -9.82
CA PRO A 127 -8.36 -7.55 -10.24
C PRO A 127 -8.09 -6.37 -9.29
N THR A 128 -6.99 -6.47 -8.55
CA THR A 128 -6.59 -5.50 -7.52
C THR A 128 -5.33 -4.79 -7.96
N ARG A 129 -5.35 -3.44 -7.96
CA ARG A 129 -4.19 -2.64 -8.37
C ARG A 129 -2.98 -3.01 -7.51
N LYS A 130 -1.81 -3.16 -8.13
CA LYS A 130 -0.54 -3.47 -7.47
C LYS A 130 0.47 -2.36 -7.75
N ILE A 131 1.20 -1.96 -6.72
CA ILE A 131 2.34 -1.04 -6.82
C ILE A 131 3.58 -1.75 -6.32
N VAL A 132 4.62 -1.83 -7.14
CA VAL A 132 5.91 -2.40 -6.72
C VAL A 132 6.80 -1.30 -6.14
N VAL A 133 7.25 -1.47 -4.90
CA VAL A 133 8.12 -0.52 -4.21
C VAL A 133 9.48 -1.17 -3.97
N PRO A 134 10.56 -0.70 -4.64
CA PRO A 134 11.90 -1.21 -4.39
C PRO A 134 12.46 -0.70 -3.06
N ILE A 135 12.97 -1.63 -2.26
CA ILE A 135 13.60 -1.40 -0.97
C ILE A 135 15.12 -1.27 -1.13
N ARG A 136 15.67 -0.19 -0.58
CA ARG A 136 17.10 0.06 -0.42
C ARG A 136 17.37 0.59 0.99
N PRO A 137 18.57 0.35 1.56
CA PRO A 137 18.96 0.99 2.81
C PRO A 137 18.73 2.51 2.78
N GLY A 138 18.18 3.06 3.86
CA GLY A 138 17.88 4.49 3.98
C GLY A 138 16.54 4.95 3.39
N ARG A 139 15.75 4.06 2.75
CA ARG A 139 14.37 4.39 2.35
C ARG A 139 13.40 4.23 3.52
N ASN A 140 12.60 5.26 3.76
CA ASN A 140 11.46 5.17 4.67
C ASN A 140 10.24 4.65 3.90
N VAL A 141 9.90 3.39 4.11
CA VAL A 141 8.82 2.71 3.37
C VAL A 141 7.45 3.20 3.83
N ALA A 142 7.27 3.50 5.11
CA ALA A 142 6.02 4.05 5.63
C ALA A 142 5.63 5.35 4.91
N VAL A 143 6.57 6.26 4.69
CA VAL A 143 6.33 7.51 3.92
C VAL A 143 5.87 7.21 2.49
N ILE A 144 6.46 6.21 1.84
CA ILE A 144 6.09 5.81 0.47
C ILE A 144 4.67 5.25 0.45
N ILE A 145 4.32 4.42 1.43
CA ILE A 145 2.96 3.85 1.57
C ILE A 145 1.94 4.96 1.81
N GLU A 146 2.23 5.94 2.67
CA GLU A 146 1.37 7.11 2.88
C GLU A 146 1.17 7.92 1.60
N ALA A 147 2.25 8.18 0.85
CA ALA A 147 2.18 8.88 -0.43
C ALA A 147 1.34 8.10 -1.45
N ALA A 148 1.48 6.77 -1.48
CA ALA A 148 0.67 5.89 -2.33
C ALA A 148 -0.82 5.96 -1.97
N ALA A 149 -1.16 5.96 -0.68
CA ALA A 149 -2.55 6.10 -0.21
C ALA A 149 -3.17 7.42 -0.66
N VAL A 150 -2.44 8.53 -0.50
CA VAL A 150 -2.91 9.86 -0.92
C VAL A 150 -3.05 9.95 -2.43
N ASN A 151 -2.09 9.40 -3.18
CA ASN A 151 -2.13 9.36 -4.64
C ASN A 151 -3.31 8.50 -5.17
N TYR A 152 -3.55 7.35 -4.54
CA TYR A 152 -4.70 6.51 -4.86
C TYR A 152 -6.01 7.28 -4.66
N ARG A 153 -6.17 7.93 -3.50
CA ARG A 153 -7.35 8.76 -3.22
C ARG A 153 -7.53 9.90 -4.23
N TYR A 154 -6.43 10.56 -4.63
CA TYR A 154 -6.49 11.60 -5.67
C TYR A 154 -6.94 11.03 -7.02
N SER A 155 -6.48 9.83 -7.40
CA SER A 155 -6.87 9.18 -8.66
C SER A 155 -8.35 8.79 -8.74
N LEU A 156 -9.04 8.65 -7.59
CA LEU A 156 -10.50 8.44 -7.56
C LEU A 156 -11.29 9.72 -7.88
N MET A 157 -10.69 10.90 -7.67
CA MET A 157 -11.36 12.20 -7.83
C MET A 157 -10.95 12.94 -9.11
N SER A 158 -9.74 12.70 -9.61
CA SER A 158 -9.16 13.42 -10.75
C SER A 158 -8.90 12.51 -11.94
N LYS A 159 -9.26 12.98 -13.13
CA LYS A 159 -8.92 12.32 -14.40
C LYS A 159 -7.55 12.75 -14.95
N GLU A 160 -6.90 13.74 -14.33
CA GLU A 160 -5.63 14.27 -14.80
C GLU A 160 -4.47 13.67 -14.01
N SER A 161 -3.54 13.05 -14.73
CA SER A 161 -2.31 12.53 -14.15
C SER A 161 -1.28 13.65 -13.91
N PRO A 162 -0.31 13.43 -13.01
CA PRO A 162 0.85 14.32 -12.90
C PRO A 162 1.61 14.51 -14.23
N ILE A 163 1.62 13.48 -15.09
CA ILE A 163 2.23 13.56 -16.42
C ILE A 163 1.46 14.53 -17.31
N ASP A 164 0.13 14.50 -17.28
CA ASP A 164 -0.69 15.46 -18.02
C ASP A 164 -0.42 16.89 -17.54
N THR A 165 -0.28 17.06 -16.23
CA THR A 165 0.06 18.35 -15.63
C THR A 165 1.44 18.85 -16.09
N ILE A 166 2.45 17.99 -16.10
CA ILE A 166 3.79 18.34 -16.61
C ILE A 166 3.71 18.67 -18.10
N SER A 167 3.02 17.87 -18.90
CA SER A 167 2.88 18.04 -20.35
C SER A 167 2.22 19.36 -20.70
N LYS A 168 1.16 19.74 -19.96
CA LYS A 168 0.52 21.06 -20.08
C LYS A 168 1.49 22.20 -19.77
N ARG A 169 2.29 22.07 -18.71
CA ARG A 169 3.29 23.09 -18.33
C ARG A 169 4.38 23.24 -19.38
N VAL A 170 4.88 22.13 -19.93
CA VAL A 170 5.88 22.12 -21.01
C VAL A 170 5.32 22.81 -22.26
N ALA A 171 4.06 22.54 -22.63
CA ALA A 171 3.41 23.20 -23.77
C ALA A 171 3.29 24.73 -23.59
N ILE A 172 3.02 25.20 -22.36
CA ILE A 172 2.98 26.63 -22.04
C ILE A 172 4.36 27.27 -22.23
N VAL A 173 5.41 26.66 -21.67
CA VAL A 173 6.79 27.17 -21.79
C VAL A 173 7.23 27.24 -23.26
N ASN A 174 6.89 26.24 -24.08
CA ASN A 174 7.24 26.24 -25.50
C ASN A 174 6.57 27.39 -26.25
N LYS A 175 5.29 27.66 -25.99
CA LYS A 175 4.57 28.79 -26.61
C LYS A 175 5.16 30.16 -26.24
N GLU A 176 5.55 30.35 -24.97
CA GLU A 176 6.19 31.60 -24.53
C GLU A 176 7.56 31.82 -25.19
N ASN A 177 8.32 30.74 -25.40
CA ASN A 177 9.62 30.81 -26.05
C ASN A 177 9.51 31.11 -27.56
N GLU A 178 8.47 30.62 -28.22
CA GLU A 178 8.18 30.96 -29.62
C GLU A 178 7.80 32.43 -29.76
N GLN A 179 7.00 32.98 -28.84
CA GLN A 179 6.60 34.40 -28.87
C GLN A 179 7.75 35.37 -28.60
N LYS A 180 8.76 34.98 -27.83
CA LYS A 180 9.97 35.81 -27.57
C LYS A 180 11.01 35.78 -28.71
N ARG A 181 10.84 34.90 -29.69
CA ARG A 181 11.73 34.78 -30.86
C ARG A 181 11.31 35.64 -32.05
N TYR A 182 10.14 36.27 -31.96
CA TYR A 182 9.64 37.29 -32.89
C TYR A 182 9.69 38.67 -32.21
#